data_AF-A0A8J3NZG7-F1
#
_entry.id   AF-A0A8J3NZG7-F1
#
_cell.length_a   1.000
_cell.length_b   1.000
_cell.length_c   1.000
_cell.angle_alpha   90.00
_cell.angle_beta   90.00
_cell.angle_gamma   90.00
#
_symmetry.space_group_name_H-M   'P 1'
#
loop_
_entity.id
_entity.type
_entity.pdbx_description
1 polymer ?
#
loop_
_entity_poly.entity_id
_entity_poly.type
_entity_poly.pdbx_seq_one_letter_code
_entity_poly.pdbx_strand_id
1 'polypeptide(L)'
;MRTRKVSVLFGTAAIAAALALSAPATAAQASSGPVSAAPSSTVATQDQPVADPWRDGYRQGYRDGFKDAKDDCQRSYASRQFDNWKFAQGYEAGFGEGWEAGMARYC
;
A
#
# COMPACT_ATOMS: atom_id res chain seq x y z
N MET A 1 15.81 10.31 32.95
CA MET A 1 14.70 11.03 32.29
C MET A 1 15.14 11.37 30.87
N ARG A 2 14.60 10.70 29.84
CA ARG A 2 15.01 10.87 28.43
C ARG A 2 14.00 11.75 27.71
N THR A 3 14.47 12.87 27.18
CA THR A 3 13.70 13.89 26.45
C THR A 3 13.23 13.34 25.10
N ARG A 4 11.91 13.28 24.90
CA ARG A 4 11.28 13.05 23.60
C ARG A 4 11.03 14.40 22.93
N LYS A 5 11.54 14.60 21.72
CA LYS A 5 11.08 15.66 20.82
C LYS A 5 10.77 15.03 19.48
N VAL A 6 9.49 14.79 19.25
CA VAL A 6 8.93 14.40 17.95
C VAL A 6 8.32 15.66 17.36
N SER A 7 8.91 16.16 16.28
CA SER A 7 8.33 17.24 15.48
C SER A 7 7.92 16.66 14.14
N VAL A 8 6.64 16.35 13.98
CA VAL A 8 6.04 15.98 12.69
C VAL A 8 5.41 17.26 12.13
N LEU A 9 6.06 17.84 11.12
CA LEU A 9 5.48 18.90 10.31
C LEU A 9 4.61 18.25 9.23
N PHE A 10 3.29 18.30 9.42
CA PHE A 10 2.31 18.00 8.38
C PHE A 10 2.33 19.15 7.36
N GLY A 11 3.01 18.94 6.23
CA GLY A 11 3.03 19.86 5.10
C GLY A 11 2.01 19.45 4.04
N THR A 12 0.83 20.07 4.10
CA THR A 12 -0.21 20.05 3.06
C THR A 12 0.31 20.72 1.79
N ALA A 13 0.30 20.00 0.66
CA ALA A 13 0.40 20.61 -0.66
C ALA A 13 -0.75 20.08 -1.53
N ALA A 14 -1.84 20.86 -1.56
CA ALA A 14 -2.92 20.70 -2.50
C ALA A 14 -2.43 21.10 -3.89
N ILE A 15 -2.42 20.17 -4.84
CA ILE A 15 -2.17 20.48 -6.25
C ILE A 15 -3.53 20.56 -6.94
N ALA A 16 -4.06 21.77 -7.01
CA ALA A 16 -5.12 22.13 -7.94
C ALA A 16 -4.47 22.46 -9.29
N ALA A 17 -4.80 21.68 -10.32
CA ALA A 17 -4.52 22.06 -11.69
C ALA A 17 -5.71 21.64 -12.55
N ALA A 18 -6.69 22.55 -12.63
CA ALA A 18 -7.69 22.55 -13.66
C ALA A 18 -7.02 22.98 -14.97
N LEU A 19 -7.07 22.13 -15.99
CA LEU A 19 -6.85 22.54 -17.37
C LEU A 19 -8.08 22.16 -18.18
N ALA A 20 -8.64 23.23 -18.70
CA ALA A 20 -9.84 23.36 -19.48
C ALA A 20 -9.70 22.81 -20.91
N LEU A 21 -10.87 22.50 -21.47
CA LEU A 21 -11.29 22.71 -22.86
C LEU A 21 -10.62 21.85 -23.95
N SER A 22 -11.36 20.83 -24.40
CA SER A 22 -11.53 20.61 -25.84
C SER A 22 -12.88 19.96 -26.12
N ALA A 23 -13.78 20.74 -26.72
CA ALA A 23 -15.01 20.27 -27.34
C ALA A 23 -14.75 20.09 -28.85
N PRO A 24 -15.30 19.05 -29.48
CA PRO A 24 -15.60 19.09 -30.90
C PRO A 24 -17.11 19.26 -31.13
N ALA A 25 -17.40 20.14 -32.08
CA ALA A 25 -18.74 20.50 -32.52
C ALA A 25 -19.50 19.32 -33.14
N THR A 26 -20.80 19.40 -32.93
CA THR A 26 -21.95 18.70 -33.51
C THR A 26 -21.78 18.10 -34.92
N ALA A 27 -22.16 16.83 -35.04
CA ALA A 27 -22.87 16.30 -36.20
C ALA A 27 -24.21 15.74 -35.72
N ALA A 28 -25.31 16.37 -36.13
CA ALA A 28 -26.65 15.87 -35.94
C ALA A 28 -26.86 14.65 -36.84
N GLN A 29 -27.17 13.49 -36.26
CA GLN A 29 -27.77 12.36 -36.96
C GLN A 29 -29.01 11.91 -36.19
N ALA A 30 -30.15 11.99 -36.86
CA ALA A 30 -31.42 11.46 -36.40
C ALA A 30 -31.38 9.92 -36.47
N SER A 31 -31.62 9.24 -35.35
CA SER A 31 -32.12 7.86 -35.38
C SER A 31 -32.74 7.47 -34.03
N SER A 32 -34.01 7.06 -34.10
CA SER A 32 -34.81 6.28 -33.13
C SER A 32 -34.32 6.25 -31.67
N GLY A 33 -35.06 6.93 -30.79
CA GLY A 33 -34.78 7.01 -29.36
C GLY A 33 -34.72 5.63 -28.68
N PRO A 34 -33.67 5.35 -27.90
CA PRO A 34 -33.65 4.20 -27.00
C PRO A 34 -34.57 4.49 -25.80
N VAL A 35 -35.43 3.53 -25.48
CA VAL A 35 -36.17 3.51 -24.22
C VAL A 35 -35.17 3.59 -23.05
N SER A 36 -35.36 4.57 -22.18
CA SER A 36 -34.58 4.72 -20.94
C SER A 36 -34.79 3.49 -20.06
N ALA A 37 -33.95 2.48 -20.21
CA ALA A 37 -33.78 1.47 -19.19
C ALA A 37 -33.19 2.19 -17.97
N ALA A 38 -33.94 2.20 -16.87
CA ALA A 38 -33.47 2.73 -15.60
C ALA A 38 -32.11 2.09 -15.27
N PRO A 39 -31.10 2.86 -14.82
CA PRO A 39 -29.85 2.29 -14.36
C PRO A 39 -30.17 1.40 -13.17
N SER A 40 -30.15 0.09 -13.39
CA SER A 40 -30.07 -0.88 -12.31
C SER A 40 -28.70 -0.68 -11.68
N SER A 41 -28.66 0.03 -10.55
CA SER A 41 -27.47 0.14 -9.72
C SER A 41 -27.13 -1.25 -9.20
N THR A 42 -26.37 -2.01 -9.98
CA THR A 42 -25.63 -3.16 -9.46
C THR A 42 -24.65 -2.61 -8.44
N VAL A 43 -24.96 -2.83 -7.16
CA VAL A 43 -24.03 -2.64 -6.07
C VAL A 43 -22.83 -3.54 -6.38
N ALA A 44 -21.75 -2.93 -6.87
CA ALA A 44 -20.47 -3.61 -6.95
C ALA A 44 -20.07 -3.92 -5.51
N THR A 45 -20.27 -5.16 -5.08
CA THR A 45 -19.59 -5.69 -3.91
C THR A 45 -18.11 -5.52 -4.16
N GLN A 46 -17.51 -4.48 -3.55
CA GLN A 46 -16.06 -4.41 -3.46
C GLN A 46 -15.66 -5.60 -2.58
N ASP A 47 -15.08 -6.61 -3.21
CA ASP A 47 -14.39 -7.71 -2.55
C ASP A 47 -13.32 -7.09 -1.66
N GLN A 48 -13.68 -6.82 -0.39
CA GLN A 48 -12.73 -6.34 0.59
C GLN A 48 -11.72 -7.46 0.77
N PRO A 49 -10.42 -7.22 0.51
CA PRO A 49 -9.42 -8.26 0.64
C PRO A 49 -9.50 -8.79 2.06
N VAL A 50 -9.88 -10.06 2.19
CA VAL A 50 -9.89 -10.77 3.46
C VAL A 50 -8.49 -10.60 4.06
N ALA A 51 -8.42 -10.01 5.26
CA ALA A 51 -7.16 -9.82 5.95
C ALA A 51 -6.47 -11.19 6.09
N ASP A 52 -5.30 -11.33 5.48
CA ASP A 52 -4.47 -12.53 5.56
C ASP A 52 -3.30 -12.23 6.49
N PRO A 53 -3.36 -12.69 7.75
CA PRO A 53 -2.33 -12.38 8.75
C PRO A 53 -0.95 -12.81 8.31
N TRP A 54 -0.82 -13.90 7.55
CA TRP A 54 0.48 -14.36 7.06
C TRP A 54 1.06 -13.37 6.05
N ARG A 55 0.24 -12.93 5.07
CA ARG A 55 0.66 -11.97 4.05
C ARG A 55 0.98 -10.60 4.64
N ASP A 56 0.24 -10.19 5.66
CA ASP A 56 0.50 -8.95 6.39
C ASP A 56 1.80 -9.04 7.19
N GLY A 57 2.00 -10.16 7.89
CA GLY A 57 3.25 -10.48 8.58
C GLY A 57 4.43 -10.42 7.62
N TYR A 58 4.35 -11.12 6.49
CA TYR A 58 5.39 -11.15 5.46
C TYR A 58 5.76 -9.76 4.96
N ARG A 59 4.77 -8.94 4.59
CA ARG A 59 5.01 -7.58 4.11
C ARG A 59 5.66 -6.69 5.16
N GLN A 60 5.32 -6.89 6.45
CA GLN A 60 5.95 -6.14 7.52
C GLN A 60 7.38 -6.63 7.78
N GLY A 61 7.58 -7.94 7.89
CA GLY A 61 8.87 -8.58 8.05
C GLY A 61 9.86 -8.14 6.99
N TYR A 62 9.46 -8.18 5.71
CA TYR A 62 10.31 -7.76 4.59
C TYR A 62 10.80 -6.32 4.72
N ARG A 63 9.90 -5.39 5.06
CA ARG A 63 10.26 -3.98 5.24
C ARG A 63 11.23 -3.79 6.40
N ASP A 64 10.99 -4.50 7.50
CA ASP A 64 11.84 -4.43 8.68
C ASP A 64 13.23 -5.02 8.41
N GLY A 65 13.32 -6.22 7.84
CA GLY A 65 14.58 -6.88 7.53
C GLY A 65 15.41 -6.08 6.52
N PHE A 66 14.77 -5.50 5.50
CA PHE A 66 15.44 -4.63 4.54
C PHE A 66 15.98 -3.36 5.18
N LYS A 67 15.22 -2.76 6.11
CA LYS A 67 15.68 -1.57 6.85
C LYS A 67 16.87 -1.91 7.75
N ASP A 68 16.80 -3.04 8.43
CA ASP A 68 17.84 -3.51 9.34
C ASP A 68 19.14 -3.75 8.57
N ALA A 69 19.09 -4.48 7.45
CA ALA A 69 20.24 -4.74 6.59
C ALA A 69 20.89 -3.46 6.05
N LYS A 70 20.09 -2.45 5.76
CA LYS A 70 20.56 -1.14 5.32
C LYS A 70 21.32 -0.37 6.41
N ASP A 71 20.94 -0.55 7.69
CA ASP A 71 21.44 0.28 8.78
C ASP A 71 22.82 -0.18 9.29
N ASP A 72 23.07 -1.50 9.37
CA ASP A 72 24.29 -2.04 9.99
C ASP A 72 24.97 -3.18 9.22
N CYS A 73 24.41 -3.65 8.10
CA CYS A 73 24.92 -4.79 7.32
C CYS A 73 25.18 -6.06 8.16
N GLN A 74 24.63 -6.17 9.36
CA GLN A 74 24.88 -7.25 10.31
C GLN A 74 23.58 -7.83 10.85
N ARG A 75 23.37 -9.13 10.67
CA ARG A 75 22.07 -9.73 11.00
C ARG A 75 21.83 -9.74 12.50
N SER A 76 21.06 -8.76 12.98
CA SER A 76 20.61 -8.67 14.36
C SER A 76 19.30 -9.44 14.53
N TYR A 77 19.39 -10.68 15.04
CA TYR A 77 18.20 -11.49 15.29
C TYR A 77 17.47 -11.01 16.56
N ALA A 78 16.54 -10.08 16.40
CA ALA A 78 15.65 -9.68 17.48
C ALA A 78 14.45 -10.64 17.53
N SER A 79 14.32 -11.42 18.60
CA SER A 79 13.11 -12.22 18.82
C SER A 79 11.91 -11.30 19.02
N ARG A 80 10.93 -11.35 18.11
CA ARG A 80 9.68 -10.60 18.22
C ARG A 80 8.56 -11.56 18.57
N GLN A 81 7.77 -11.20 19.57
CA GLN A 81 6.59 -11.95 19.97
C GLN A 81 5.37 -11.35 19.28
N PHE A 82 4.58 -12.18 18.62
CA PHE A 82 3.32 -11.79 18.01
C PHE A 82 2.21 -12.70 18.52
N ASP A 83 1.05 -12.13 18.83
CA ASP A 83 -0.10 -12.89 19.34
C ASP A 83 -0.72 -13.82 18.29
N ASN A 84 -0.52 -13.52 17.01
CA ASN A 84 -1.02 -14.31 15.89
C ASN A 84 0.12 -15.14 15.28
N TRP A 85 0.04 -16.47 15.41
CA TRP A 85 1.07 -17.39 14.91
C TRP A 85 1.25 -17.32 13.38
N LYS A 86 0.17 -17.12 12.61
CA LYS A 86 0.26 -16.99 11.13
C LYS A 86 1.00 -15.72 10.76
N PHE A 87 0.69 -14.63 11.45
CA PHE A 87 1.41 -13.39 11.29
C PHE A 87 2.89 -13.55 11.63
N ALA A 88 3.21 -14.21 12.75
CA ALA A 88 4.59 -14.47 13.16
C ALA A 88 5.37 -15.25 12.07
N GLN A 89 4.79 -16.33 11.54
CA GLN A 89 5.42 -17.11 10.47
C GLN A 89 5.64 -16.29 9.20
N GLY A 90 4.65 -15.51 8.79
CA GLY A 90 4.79 -14.61 7.65
C GLY A 90 5.90 -13.60 7.89
N TYR A 91 5.90 -12.98 9.07
CA TYR A 91 6.90 -12.00 9.49
C TYR A 91 8.32 -12.55 9.42
N GLU A 92 8.58 -13.73 9.99
CA GLU A 92 9.91 -14.35 9.97
C GLU A 92 10.39 -14.64 8.55
N ALA A 93 9.52 -15.21 7.70
CA ALA A 93 9.85 -15.48 6.30
C ALA A 93 10.19 -14.17 5.56
N GLY A 94 9.32 -13.17 5.67
CA GLY A 94 9.52 -11.87 5.05
C GLY A 94 10.78 -11.17 5.55
N PHE A 95 11.07 -11.22 6.85
CA PHE A 95 12.25 -10.60 7.43
C PHE A 95 13.55 -11.18 6.87
N GLY A 96 13.62 -12.50 6.70
CA GLY A 96 14.77 -13.16 6.07
C GLY A 96 15.01 -12.66 4.65
N GLU A 97 13.98 -12.70 3.80
CA GLU A 97 14.08 -12.26 2.41
C GLU A 97 14.38 -10.76 2.29
N GLY A 98 13.73 -9.94 3.11
CA GLY A 98 13.97 -8.50 3.15
C GLY A 98 15.39 -8.15 3.57
N TRP A 99 15.92 -8.86 4.57
CA TRP A 99 17.31 -8.73 5.01
C TRP A 99 18.28 -9.06 3.88
N GLU A 100 18.12 -10.20 3.21
CA GLU A 100 18.98 -10.61 2.09
C GLU A 100 18.93 -9.60 0.94
N ALA A 101 17.74 -9.12 0.59
CA ALA A 101 17.56 -8.08 -0.42
C ALA A 101 18.22 -6.75 -0.02
N GLY A 102 18.17 -6.38 1.26
CA GLY A 102 18.84 -5.20 1.79
C GLY A 102 20.36 -5.34 1.74
N MET A 103 20.90 -6.49 2.17
CA MET A 103 22.32 -6.82 2.11
C MET A 103 22.85 -6.72 0.68
N ALA A 104 22.17 -7.36 -0.27
CA ALA A 104 22.55 -7.34 -1.68
C ALA A 104 22.56 -5.93 -2.29
N ARG A 105 21.81 -4.98 -1.71
CA ARG A 105 21.67 -3.63 -2.23
C ARG A 105 22.59 -2.61 -1.55
N TYR A 106 22.95 -2.81 -0.28
CA TYR A 106 23.60 -1.78 0.52
C TYR A 106 25.00 -2.14 1.08
N CYS A 107 25.47 -3.38 1.00
CA CYS A 107 26.65 -3.84 1.76
C CYS A 107 27.86 -4.31 0.91
#